data_AF-A0A820RDT2-F1
#
_entry.id   AF-A0A820RDT2-F1
#
_cell.length_a   1.000
_cell.length_b   1.000
_cell.length_c   1.000
_cell.angle_alpha   90.00
_cell.angle_beta   90.00
_cell.angle_gamma   90.00
#
_symmetry.space_group_name_H-M   'P 1'
#
loop_
_entity.id
_entity.type
_entity.pdbx_description
1 polymer ?
#
loop_
_entity_poly.entity_id
_entity_poly.type
_entity_poly.pdbx_seq_one_letter_code
_entity_poly.pdbx_strand_id
1 'polypeptide(L)'
;METKRFIILILLSHLVLFYSIFDVYFTSPINHGMPVHRSTQTPRAKRLVLFVADGLRSDKLFQQLNNTPYLNSIIQNRTSLSGISHTRVPTESRPGHVAIISGFYEDISAVTRGWKENPVEFDSIFNRSTYAFGFGSPDIVPMFKRGQSYEHFYIECYHSDNEEFGNDRAHELDLWVERKFEKFLLNNTLKNELNKDKIIFFFHLLGIDTNGHSYKPWSDVYMKNIHIVDGITQRLENLIENYYKHDQKTTYVFTSDHGMTDWGSHGAGDDTETLTPLLVWGSGIRSSRHTDVHIEQADLCPLMSYFLGLDYSINSVGRLPIDYLLPVDEDLLQAYLQNARQLLEQVHKQYDLLKKRLLFFKPYNLNEENFFERMEKVEGYMNLYQIRDDIKDFMRHVALASHYYHTYRRFLLSILIIIGFLTSICTTLYQLNPMRSLSSSIALLCKIVSILVFILLLIEQSPWTHLLYPTLVCIHTWISANFAMNWIHQKVFNQIKYFSFWLNLFMIGIFLQTYILPFFHRWTMSIGVFLLFIDAIRRWQG
;
A
#
# COMPACT_ATOMS: atom_id res chain seq x y z
N MET A 1 -45.88 0.45 -3.04
CA MET A 1 -45.16 1.68 -3.50
C MET A 1 -45.31 1.81 -5.01
N GLU A 2 -45.36 3.03 -5.57
CA GLU A 2 -45.38 3.22 -7.04
C GLU A 2 -44.13 2.60 -7.68
N THR A 3 -44.30 1.88 -8.80
CA THR A 3 -43.21 1.11 -9.45
C THR A 3 -41.97 1.94 -9.74
N LYS A 4 -42.12 3.20 -10.18
CA LYS A 4 -41.00 4.11 -10.42
C LYS A 4 -40.20 4.40 -9.15
N ARG A 5 -40.87 4.71 -8.04
CA ARG A 5 -40.23 4.99 -6.74
C ARG A 5 -39.52 3.76 -6.19
N PHE A 6 -40.13 2.58 -6.37
CA PHE A 6 -39.51 1.30 -5.99
C PHE A 6 -38.21 1.03 -6.76
N ILE A 7 -38.23 1.18 -8.09
CA ILE A 7 -37.03 0.96 -8.93
C ILE A 7 -35.91 1.93 -8.52
N ILE A 8 -36.24 3.22 -8.32
CA ILE A 8 -35.26 4.23 -7.88
C ILE A 8 -34.67 3.86 -6.52
N LEU A 9 -35.50 3.46 -5.54
CA LEU A 9 -35.02 3.04 -4.22
C LEU A 9 -34.04 1.88 -4.34
N ILE A 10 -34.41 0.81 -5.05
CA ILE A 10 -33.56 -0.38 -5.20
C ILE A 10 -32.26 -0.03 -5.91
N LEU A 11 -32.29 0.76 -6.98
CA LEU A 11 -31.09 1.18 -7.69
C LEU A 11 -30.14 1.98 -6.78
N LEU A 12 -30.65 2.97 -6.06
CA LEU A 12 -29.87 3.77 -5.12
C LEU A 12 -29.28 2.92 -3.99
N SER A 13 -30.05 1.97 -3.45
CA SER A 13 -29.55 1.04 -2.43
C SER A 13 -28.38 0.21 -2.95
N HIS A 14 -28.45 -0.29 -4.19
CA HIS A 14 -27.35 -1.06 -4.77
C HIS A 14 -26.12 -0.19 -5.05
N LEU A 15 -26.29 1.06 -5.49
CA LEU A 15 -25.16 1.98 -5.67
C LEU A 15 -24.43 2.26 -4.36
N VAL A 16 -25.16 2.52 -3.28
CA VAL A 16 -24.57 2.74 -1.95
C VAL A 16 -23.90 1.47 -1.42
N LEU A 17 -24.54 0.31 -1.56
CA LEU A 17 -23.97 -0.97 -1.13
C LEU A 17 -22.76 -1.39 -1.98
N PHE A 18 -22.70 -0.99 -3.25
CA PHE A 18 -21.52 -1.21 -4.08
C PHE A 18 -20.37 -0.28 -3.66
N TYR A 19 -20.69 0.99 -3.36
CA TYR A 19 -19.72 1.96 -2.84
C TYR A 19 -19.11 1.54 -1.50
N SER A 20 -19.79 0.69 -0.72
CA SER A 20 -19.33 0.28 0.61
C SER A 20 -17.99 -0.44 0.63
N ILE A 21 -17.54 -1.01 -0.50
CA ILE A 21 -16.20 -1.58 -0.59
C ILE A 21 -15.12 -0.54 -0.27
N PHE A 22 -15.33 0.72 -0.66
CA PHE A 22 -14.44 1.84 -0.36
C PHE A 22 -14.39 2.13 1.14
N ASP A 23 -15.51 2.40 1.80
CA ASP A 23 -15.50 2.69 3.24
C ASP A 23 -14.97 1.53 4.12
N VAL A 24 -15.13 0.28 3.68
CA VAL A 24 -14.77 -0.90 4.48
C VAL A 24 -13.30 -1.28 4.34
N TYR A 25 -12.75 -1.16 3.13
CA TYR A 25 -11.41 -1.66 2.81
C TYR A 25 -10.39 -0.56 2.59
N PHE A 26 -10.85 0.66 2.36
CA PHE A 26 -10.02 1.75 1.89
C PHE A 26 -10.09 2.94 2.86
N THR A 27 -9.02 3.14 3.64
CA THR A 27 -8.89 4.21 4.63
C THR A 27 -7.57 4.94 4.45
N SER A 28 -7.59 6.27 4.53
CA SER A 28 -6.35 7.05 4.40
C SER A 28 -5.34 6.67 5.49
N PRO A 29 -4.08 6.36 5.12
CA PRO A 29 -3.01 6.09 6.07
C PRO A 29 -2.41 7.36 6.67
N ILE A 30 -2.79 8.55 6.17
CA ILE A 30 -2.14 9.81 6.49
C ILE A 30 -2.75 10.40 7.77
N ASN A 31 -1.88 10.62 8.75
CA ASN A 31 -2.16 11.35 9.97
C ASN A 31 -1.27 12.60 10.06
N HIS A 32 -1.75 13.62 10.77
CA HIS A 32 -1.03 14.88 10.98
C HIS A 32 -0.84 15.20 12.46
N GLY A 33 0.20 15.99 12.74
CA GLY A 33 0.50 16.50 14.08
C GLY A 33 1.07 15.45 15.05
N MET A 34 1.65 14.37 14.53
CA MET A 34 2.43 13.42 15.32
C MET A 34 3.87 13.95 15.47
N PRO A 35 4.55 13.68 16.59
CA PRO A 35 5.96 14.01 16.73
C PRO A 35 6.81 13.16 15.77
N VAL A 36 8.06 13.58 15.62
CA VAL A 36 9.04 12.91 14.75
C VAL A 36 10.20 12.42 15.58
N HIS A 37 10.69 11.22 15.23
CA HIS A 37 11.80 10.58 15.92
C HIS A 37 13.03 10.55 15.01
N ARG A 38 14.16 11.08 15.51
CA ARG A 38 15.44 11.08 14.80
C ARG A 38 15.96 9.66 14.66
N SER A 39 16.35 9.22 13.45
CA SER A 39 16.89 7.87 13.27
C SER A 39 18.23 7.68 13.99
N THR A 40 19.24 8.51 13.72
CA THR A 40 20.53 8.45 14.42
C THR A 40 21.17 9.83 14.50
N GLN A 41 21.97 10.04 15.55
CA GLN A 41 22.83 11.21 15.71
C GLN A 41 24.16 11.07 14.96
N THR A 42 24.52 9.87 14.53
CA THR A 42 25.73 9.57 13.77
C THR A 42 25.40 9.05 12.37
N PRO A 43 24.99 9.93 11.44
CA PRO A 43 24.74 9.56 10.04
C PRO A 43 25.89 8.75 9.45
N ARG A 44 25.54 7.68 8.73
CA ARG A 44 26.52 6.83 8.06
C ARG A 44 27.00 7.45 6.74
N ALA A 45 26.19 8.32 6.14
CA ALA A 45 26.48 9.03 4.90
C ALA A 45 26.12 10.53 5.00
N LYS A 46 26.75 11.34 4.15
CA LYS A 46 26.40 12.75 3.94
C LYS A 46 25.39 12.92 2.82
N ARG A 47 25.36 11.98 1.88
CA ARG A 47 24.51 12.02 0.68
C ARG A 47 23.91 10.66 0.43
N LEU A 48 22.71 10.67 -0.13
CA LEU A 48 22.06 9.48 -0.65
C LEU A 48 21.70 9.68 -2.12
N VAL A 49 21.91 8.66 -2.94
CA VAL A 49 21.53 8.63 -4.34
C VAL A 49 20.52 7.51 -4.52
N LEU A 50 19.31 7.88 -4.93
CA LEU A 50 18.20 6.97 -5.19
C LEU A 50 17.97 6.89 -6.70
N PHE A 51 18.23 5.72 -7.27
CA PHE A 51 17.83 5.35 -8.63
C PHE A 51 16.54 4.53 -8.54
N VAL A 52 15.49 5.00 -9.21
CA VAL A 52 14.27 4.22 -9.44
C VAL A 52 14.15 3.96 -10.94
N ALA A 53 14.35 2.71 -11.33
CA ALA A 53 14.23 2.23 -12.70
C ALA A 53 12.80 1.71 -12.91
N ASP A 54 11.88 2.62 -13.26
CA ASP A 54 10.43 2.39 -13.30
C ASP A 54 10.08 1.16 -14.16
N GLY A 55 9.18 0.31 -13.64
CA GLY A 55 8.72 -0.90 -14.29
C GLY A 55 9.76 -2.05 -14.39
N LEU A 56 10.93 -1.93 -13.75
CA LEU A 56 11.96 -2.97 -13.80
C LEU A 56 11.59 -4.18 -12.93
N ARG A 57 11.27 -5.28 -13.61
CA ARG A 57 11.10 -6.60 -12.97
C ARG A 57 12.41 -7.14 -12.38
N SER A 58 12.33 -7.67 -11.15
CA SER A 58 13.47 -8.30 -10.46
C SER A 58 14.03 -9.53 -11.19
N ASP A 59 13.16 -10.38 -11.77
CA ASP A 59 13.57 -11.58 -12.50
C ASP A 59 14.44 -11.25 -13.72
N LYS A 60 14.09 -10.20 -14.47
CA LYS A 60 14.85 -9.75 -15.65
C LYS A 60 16.22 -9.21 -15.28
N LEU A 61 16.37 -8.53 -14.14
CA LEU A 61 17.68 -8.09 -13.67
C LEU A 61 18.53 -9.29 -13.20
N PHE A 62 18.02 -10.08 -12.25
CA PHE A 62 18.83 -11.10 -11.57
C PHE A 62 19.09 -12.36 -12.39
N GLN A 63 18.18 -12.76 -13.29
CA GLN A 63 18.41 -13.92 -14.17
C GLN A 63 19.34 -13.58 -15.34
N GLN A 64 19.49 -12.28 -15.67
CA GLN A 64 20.29 -11.82 -16.81
C GLN A 64 21.38 -10.84 -16.40
N LEU A 65 22.04 -11.06 -15.26
CA LEU A 65 23.11 -10.20 -14.73
C LEU A 65 24.27 -9.96 -15.72
N ASN A 66 24.46 -10.84 -16.70
CA ASN A 66 25.44 -10.65 -17.77
C ASN A 66 25.11 -9.43 -18.67
N ASN A 67 23.83 -9.04 -18.76
CA ASN A 67 23.36 -7.87 -19.50
C ASN A 67 23.49 -6.57 -18.67
N THR A 68 23.79 -6.66 -17.38
CA THR A 68 24.00 -5.51 -16.48
C THR A 68 25.36 -5.63 -15.78
N PRO A 69 26.47 -5.52 -16.54
CA PRO A 69 27.80 -5.77 -16.00
C PRO A 69 28.16 -4.86 -14.83
N TYR A 70 27.65 -3.62 -14.80
CA TYR A 70 27.95 -2.70 -13.70
C TYR A 70 27.25 -3.10 -12.39
N LEU A 71 25.93 -3.28 -12.42
CA LEU A 71 25.14 -3.72 -11.27
C LEU A 71 25.59 -5.11 -10.81
N ASN A 72 25.93 -6.00 -11.73
CA ASN A 72 26.53 -7.30 -11.40
C ASN A 72 27.87 -7.12 -10.69
N SER A 73 28.72 -6.18 -11.12
CA SER A 73 29.99 -5.89 -10.42
C SER A 73 29.77 -5.37 -8.99
N ILE A 74 28.68 -4.64 -8.72
CA ILE A 74 28.32 -4.20 -7.36
C ILE A 74 27.94 -5.40 -6.50
N ILE A 75 27.14 -6.32 -7.03
CA ILE A 75 26.72 -7.55 -6.33
C ILE A 75 27.93 -8.46 -6.07
N GLN A 76 28.79 -8.65 -7.06
CA GLN A 76 29.87 -9.64 -7.02
C GLN A 76 31.15 -9.14 -6.39
N ASN A 77 31.44 -7.84 -6.41
CA ASN A 77 32.78 -7.34 -6.05
C ASN A 77 32.77 -6.33 -4.90
N ARG A 78 31.63 -5.73 -4.57
CA ARG A 78 31.55 -4.68 -3.54
C ARG A 78 30.82 -5.17 -2.30
N THR A 79 31.03 -4.49 -1.17
CA THR A 79 30.14 -4.60 -0.03
C THR A 79 28.79 -3.97 -0.39
N SER A 80 27.76 -4.82 -0.46
CA SER A 80 26.43 -4.44 -0.93
C SER A 80 25.35 -5.32 -0.32
N LEU A 81 24.13 -4.79 -0.29
CA LEU A 81 22.89 -5.53 -0.09
C LEU A 81 22.24 -5.73 -1.46
N SER A 82 21.83 -6.95 -1.77
CA SER A 82 21.15 -7.27 -3.03
C SER A 82 20.00 -8.25 -2.81
N GLY A 83 18.86 -8.00 -3.43
CA GLY A 83 17.70 -8.88 -3.34
C GLY A 83 16.42 -8.22 -3.83
N ILE A 84 15.32 -8.45 -3.13
CA ILE A 84 13.96 -8.08 -3.51
C ILE A 84 13.38 -7.03 -2.56
N SER A 85 12.75 -6.02 -3.15
CA SER A 85 11.81 -5.12 -2.50
C SER A 85 10.39 -5.50 -2.96
N HIS A 86 9.51 -5.83 -2.02
CA HIS A 86 8.14 -6.24 -2.32
C HIS A 86 7.20 -5.03 -2.29
N THR A 87 6.68 -4.63 -3.46
CA THR A 87 5.64 -3.59 -3.55
C THR A 87 4.25 -4.15 -3.25
N ARG A 88 3.24 -3.28 -3.11
CA ARG A 88 1.86 -3.67 -2.82
C ARG A 88 0.92 -3.17 -3.89
N VAL A 89 -0.23 -3.83 -4.00
CA VAL A 89 -1.30 -3.39 -4.88
C VAL A 89 -1.90 -2.06 -4.40
N PRO A 90 -2.25 -1.14 -5.32
CA PRO A 90 -2.05 -1.25 -6.77
C PRO A 90 -0.59 -1.00 -7.17
N THR A 91 -0.03 -1.86 -8.01
CA THR A 91 1.35 -1.77 -8.54
C THR A 91 1.41 -0.73 -9.64
N GLU A 92 1.15 0.52 -9.28
CA GLU A 92 1.18 1.70 -10.14
C GLU A 92 2.34 2.60 -9.74
N SER A 93 2.86 3.41 -10.66
CA SER A 93 4.11 4.14 -10.43
C SER A 93 4.04 5.07 -9.22
N ARG A 94 2.96 5.86 -9.10
CA ARG A 94 2.78 6.78 -7.98
C ARG A 94 2.74 6.06 -6.61
N PRO A 95 1.85 5.07 -6.36
CA PRO A 95 1.84 4.32 -5.11
C PRO A 95 3.20 3.69 -4.76
N GLY A 96 3.93 3.14 -5.74
CA GLY A 96 5.25 2.56 -5.52
C GLY A 96 6.28 3.60 -5.08
N HIS A 97 6.31 4.76 -5.76
CA HIS A 97 7.17 5.88 -5.37
C HIS A 97 6.85 6.45 -3.99
N VAL A 98 5.56 6.56 -3.62
CA VAL A 98 5.16 6.99 -2.28
C VAL A 98 5.60 5.99 -1.21
N ALA A 99 5.53 4.68 -1.49
CA ALA A 99 6.04 3.66 -0.58
C ALA A 99 7.57 3.81 -0.38
N ILE A 100 8.34 3.95 -1.46
CA ILE A 100 9.81 4.09 -1.38
C ILE A 100 10.21 5.35 -0.61
N ILE A 101 9.63 6.50 -0.95
CA ILE A 101 10.12 7.83 -0.52
C ILE A 101 9.45 8.29 0.77
N SER A 102 8.22 7.87 1.04
CA SER A 102 7.44 8.29 2.22
C SER A 102 7.17 7.17 3.21
N GLY A 103 7.38 5.92 2.81
CA GLY A 103 7.30 4.76 3.70
C GLY A 103 5.88 4.30 4.01
N PHE A 104 4.88 4.70 3.21
CA PHE A 104 3.50 4.23 3.37
C PHE A 104 2.86 3.86 2.04
N TYR A 105 1.87 2.98 2.11
CA TYR A 105 1.16 2.50 0.93
C TYR A 105 -0.07 3.37 0.70
N GLU A 106 -0.14 4.01 -0.46
CA GLU A 106 -1.33 4.77 -0.83
C GLU A 106 -2.54 3.85 -0.99
N ASP A 107 -3.67 4.40 -0.59
CA ASP A 107 -4.95 3.74 -0.70
C ASP A 107 -5.56 3.98 -2.09
N ILE A 108 -6.24 2.98 -2.67
CA ILE A 108 -6.90 3.07 -3.99
C ILE A 108 -7.90 4.25 -4.05
N SER A 109 -8.53 4.60 -2.92
CA SER A 109 -9.42 5.76 -2.82
C SER A 109 -8.72 7.10 -3.09
N ALA A 110 -7.41 7.22 -2.85
CA ALA A 110 -6.60 8.40 -3.18
C ALA A 110 -6.19 8.44 -4.67
N VAL A 111 -6.05 7.27 -5.29
CA VAL A 111 -5.75 7.12 -6.74
C VAL A 111 -6.97 7.48 -7.58
N THR A 112 -8.18 7.09 -7.15
CA THR A 112 -9.44 7.41 -7.86
C THR A 112 -9.77 8.90 -7.93
N ARG A 113 -9.16 9.76 -7.11
CA ARG A 113 -9.38 11.22 -7.12
C ARG A 113 -8.45 11.98 -8.07
N GLY A 114 -7.47 11.30 -8.67
CA GLY A 114 -6.53 11.87 -9.63
C GLY A 114 -5.34 10.95 -9.85
N TRP A 115 -5.14 10.52 -11.11
CA TRP A 115 -4.06 9.61 -11.49
C TRP A 115 -2.68 10.29 -11.47
N LYS A 116 -2.62 11.60 -11.72
CA LYS A 116 -1.36 12.35 -11.88
C LYS A 116 -0.91 13.17 -10.67
N GLU A 117 -1.82 13.59 -9.79
CA GLU A 117 -1.48 14.39 -8.61
C GLU A 117 -2.20 13.90 -7.34
N ASN A 118 -1.46 13.78 -6.23
CA ASN A 118 -2.04 13.47 -4.94
C ASN A 118 -2.82 14.69 -4.41
N PRO A 119 -4.10 14.61 -4.06
CA PRO A 119 -4.81 15.73 -3.46
C PRO A 119 -4.42 16.01 -1.99
N VAL A 120 -3.66 15.12 -1.34
CA VAL A 120 -3.30 15.22 0.08
C VAL A 120 -1.79 15.43 0.25
N GLU A 121 -1.42 16.42 1.05
CA GLU A 121 -0.02 16.67 1.44
C GLU A 121 0.44 15.60 2.43
N PHE A 122 1.60 14.99 2.18
CA PHE A 122 2.22 14.00 3.05
C PHE A 122 3.71 14.28 3.23
N ASP A 123 4.25 13.74 4.31
CA ASP A 123 5.65 13.85 4.67
C ASP A 123 6.49 12.75 4.02
N SER A 124 7.75 13.06 3.68
CA SER A 124 8.64 12.18 2.94
C SER A 124 10.11 12.39 3.32
N ILE A 125 11.02 11.50 2.92
CA ILE A 125 12.45 11.70 3.18
C ILE A 125 13.01 12.99 2.58
N PHE A 126 12.39 13.55 1.52
CA PHE A 126 12.82 14.83 0.96
C PHE A 126 12.49 15.97 1.91
N ASN A 127 11.30 15.95 2.53
CA ASN A 127 10.93 16.92 3.59
C ASN A 127 11.86 16.84 4.79
N ARG A 128 12.43 15.65 5.05
CA ARG A 128 13.37 15.38 6.16
C ARG A 128 14.83 15.65 5.83
N SER A 129 15.15 15.82 4.55
CA SER A 129 16.51 16.12 4.09
C SER A 129 16.86 17.60 4.25
N THR A 130 18.14 17.94 4.20
CA THR A 130 18.55 19.35 4.15
C THR A 130 18.24 19.95 2.77
N TYR A 131 18.40 19.15 1.73
CA TYR A 131 18.14 19.51 0.35
C TYR A 131 18.01 18.26 -0.52
N ALA A 132 17.16 18.30 -1.54
CA ALA A 132 17.00 17.24 -2.51
C ALA A 132 17.15 17.76 -3.95
N PHE A 133 17.59 16.89 -4.86
CA PHE A 133 17.73 17.16 -6.28
C PHE A 133 17.08 16.02 -7.07
N GLY A 134 16.02 16.32 -7.83
CA GLY A 134 15.20 15.34 -8.54
C GLY A 134 15.28 15.54 -10.05
N PHE A 135 15.47 14.45 -10.79
CA PHE A 135 15.54 14.45 -12.25
C PHE A 135 14.70 13.31 -12.81
N GLY A 136 13.82 13.59 -13.78
CA GLY A 136 13.03 12.57 -14.46
C GLY A 136 11.65 13.01 -14.93
N SER A 137 10.64 12.16 -14.72
CA SER A 137 9.29 12.37 -15.26
C SER A 137 8.57 13.55 -14.59
N PRO A 138 7.86 14.39 -15.36
CA PRO A 138 6.99 15.43 -14.82
C PRO A 138 5.78 14.89 -14.04
N ASP A 139 5.42 13.61 -14.20
CA ASP A 139 4.31 13.00 -13.45
C ASP A 139 4.75 12.46 -12.07
N ILE A 140 6.05 12.18 -11.89
CA ILE A 140 6.59 11.58 -10.64
C ILE A 140 7.35 12.58 -9.79
N VAL A 141 8.39 13.22 -10.33
CA VAL A 141 9.34 14.01 -9.53
C VAL A 141 8.66 15.19 -8.82
N PRO A 142 7.78 15.97 -9.46
CA PRO A 142 7.10 17.11 -8.82
C PRO A 142 6.17 16.75 -7.67
N MET A 143 5.68 15.50 -7.58
CA MET A 143 4.67 15.13 -6.58
C MET A 143 5.18 15.32 -5.14
N PHE A 144 6.49 15.18 -4.93
CA PHE A 144 7.12 15.31 -3.62
C PHE A 144 7.61 16.73 -3.30
N LYS A 145 7.45 17.71 -4.20
CA LYS A 145 7.78 19.12 -3.95
C LYS A 145 6.59 19.86 -3.37
N ARG A 146 6.24 19.52 -2.14
CA ARG A 146 5.07 20.04 -1.43
C ARG A 146 5.38 20.26 0.03
N GLY A 147 4.64 21.16 0.67
CA GLY A 147 4.88 21.48 2.07
C GLY A 147 6.29 21.98 2.32
N GLN A 148 6.97 21.34 3.29
CA GLN A 148 8.32 21.74 3.71
C GLN A 148 9.38 21.56 2.62
N SER A 149 9.19 20.64 1.66
CA SER A 149 10.18 20.40 0.60
C SER A 149 10.11 21.38 -0.55
N TYR A 150 9.08 22.23 -0.59
CA TYR A 150 8.87 23.18 -1.68
C TYR A 150 10.09 24.10 -1.90
N GLU A 151 10.74 24.53 -0.81
CA GLU A 151 11.89 25.45 -0.88
C GLU A 151 13.25 24.73 -0.99
N HIS A 152 13.33 23.45 -0.58
CA HIS A 152 14.59 22.70 -0.54
C HIS A 152 14.64 21.49 -1.48
N PHE A 153 13.77 21.45 -2.49
CA PHE A 153 13.78 20.41 -3.52
C PHE A 153 13.93 21.03 -4.92
N TYR A 154 15.13 20.87 -5.49
CA TYR A 154 15.39 21.22 -6.87
C TYR A 154 14.87 20.13 -7.81
N ILE A 155 14.17 20.52 -8.87
CA ILE A 155 13.57 19.59 -9.83
C ILE A 155 13.89 20.02 -11.25
N GLU A 156 14.27 19.05 -12.07
CA GLU A 156 14.36 19.18 -13.52
C GLU A 156 13.63 18.00 -14.17
N CYS A 157 12.63 18.29 -15.00
CA CYS A 157 11.88 17.28 -15.73
C CYS A 157 12.02 17.50 -17.23
N TYR A 158 11.92 16.43 -18.01
CA TYR A 158 11.66 16.55 -19.44
C TYR A 158 10.20 17.00 -19.67
N HIS A 159 9.90 17.48 -20.88
CA HIS A 159 8.52 17.82 -21.25
C HIS A 159 7.66 16.56 -21.30
N SER A 160 6.41 16.64 -20.84
CA SER A 160 5.45 15.53 -20.88
C SER A 160 5.24 15.00 -22.30
N ASP A 161 5.34 15.88 -23.31
CA ASP A 161 5.21 15.51 -24.72
C ASP A 161 6.35 14.58 -25.20
N ASN A 162 7.43 14.44 -24.43
CA ASN A 162 8.49 13.50 -24.75
C ASN A 162 8.16 12.06 -24.31
N GLU A 163 7.14 11.86 -23.46
CA GLU A 163 6.64 10.54 -23.03
C GLU A 163 5.76 9.88 -24.10
N GLU A 164 6.07 10.04 -25.39
CA GLU A 164 5.31 9.40 -26.48
C GLU A 164 5.44 7.87 -26.40
N PHE A 165 4.48 7.25 -25.71
CA PHE A 165 4.34 5.80 -25.55
C PHE A 165 4.23 5.14 -26.92
N GLY A 166 5.28 4.42 -27.33
CA GLY A 166 5.28 3.60 -28.55
C GLY A 166 6.43 3.84 -29.54
N ASN A 167 7.36 4.75 -29.26
CA ASN A 167 8.61 4.83 -30.02
C ASN A 167 9.69 3.96 -29.36
N ASP A 168 10.56 3.31 -30.15
CA ASP A 168 11.67 2.45 -29.69
C ASP A 168 12.80 3.22 -28.97
N ARG A 169 12.53 4.49 -28.66
CA ARG A 169 13.43 5.50 -28.11
C ARG A 169 13.09 5.91 -26.69
N ALA A 170 12.23 5.17 -25.97
CA ALA A 170 11.92 5.51 -24.57
C ALA A 170 13.16 5.60 -23.68
N HIS A 171 14.23 4.86 -24.00
CA HIS A 171 15.54 4.95 -23.34
C HIS A 171 16.19 6.35 -23.42
N GLU A 172 15.78 7.21 -24.36
CA GLU A 172 16.25 8.60 -24.44
C GLU A 172 15.78 9.45 -23.26
N LEU A 173 14.68 9.07 -22.60
CA LEU A 173 14.23 9.71 -21.35
C LEU A 173 15.26 9.47 -20.23
N ASP A 174 15.79 8.26 -20.14
CA ASP A 174 16.81 7.90 -19.16
C ASP A 174 18.14 8.63 -19.48
N LEU A 175 18.53 8.66 -20.76
CA LEU A 175 19.71 9.41 -21.20
C LEU A 175 19.53 10.93 -21.01
N TRP A 176 18.31 11.45 -21.08
CA TRP A 176 18.02 12.85 -20.76
C TRP A 176 18.36 13.14 -19.30
N VAL A 177 17.96 12.26 -18.36
CA VAL A 177 18.26 12.41 -16.92
C VAL A 177 19.77 12.50 -16.71
N GLU A 178 20.53 11.59 -17.33
CA GLU A 178 21.99 11.60 -17.27
C GLU A 178 22.59 12.92 -17.78
N ARG A 179 22.28 13.30 -19.02
CA ARG A 179 22.82 14.52 -19.66
C ARG A 179 22.45 15.79 -18.89
N LYS A 180 21.24 15.82 -18.32
CA LYS A 180 20.75 16.96 -17.55
C LYS A 180 21.50 17.08 -16.23
N PHE A 181 21.72 15.96 -15.54
CA PHE A 181 22.49 15.94 -14.30
C PHE A 181 23.96 16.32 -14.51
N GLU A 182 24.60 15.83 -15.58
CA GLU A 182 25.97 16.21 -15.94
C GLU A 182 26.09 17.74 -16.12
N LYS A 183 25.20 18.34 -16.90
CA LYS A 183 25.14 19.80 -17.07
C LYS A 183 24.86 20.54 -15.76
N PHE A 184 24.02 19.97 -14.91
CA PHE A 184 23.71 20.53 -13.60
C PHE A 184 24.94 20.56 -12.69
N LEU A 185 25.74 19.48 -12.62
CA LEU A 185 26.95 19.45 -11.78
C LEU A 185 28.03 20.44 -12.27
N LEU A 186 28.11 20.68 -13.58
CA LEU A 186 28.99 21.70 -14.15
C LEU A 186 28.50 23.12 -13.85
N ASN A 187 27.21 23.29 -13.56
CA ASN A 187 26.59 24.56 -13.22
C ASN A 187 26.78 24.86 -11.72
N ASN A 188 27.57 25.88 -11.40
CA ASN A 188 27.93 26.20 -10.01
C ASN A 188 26.81 26.91 -9.20
N THR A 189 25.60 27.06 -9.74
CA THR A 189 24.52 27.85 -9.11
C THR A 189 24.08 27.31 -7.74
N LEU A 190 23.96 25.99 -7.58
CA LEU A 190 23.56 25.34 -6.32
C LEU A 190 24.75 24.68 -5.59
N LYS A 191 25.95 25.22 -5.78
CA LYS A 191 27.18 24.69 -5.17
C LYS A 191 27.11 24.70 -3.65
N ASN A 192 26.46 25.68 -3.03
CA ASN A 192 26.35 25.73 -1.57
C ASN A 192 25.47 24.59 -1.04
N GLU A 193 24.36 24.31 -1.72
CA GLU A 193 23.41 23.24 -1.42
C GLU A 193 24.04 21.88 -1.62
N LEU A 194 24.81 21.70 -2.70
CA LEU A 194 25.57 20.48 -2.98
C LEU A 194 26.63 20.16 -1.91
N ASN A 195 27.17 21.18 -1.22
CA ASN A 195 28.17 20.97 -0.16
C ASN A 195 27.57 20.74 1.23
N LYS A 196 26.23 20.71 1.37
CA LYS A 196 25.56 20.40 2.64
C LYS A 196 25.57 18.89 2.90
N ASP A 197 25.42 18.53 4.17
CA ASP A 197 25.17 17.15 4.59
C ASP A 197 23.65 16.86 4.58
N LYS A 198 23.31 15.57 4.55
CA LYS A 198 21.93 15.06 4.52
C LYS A 198 21.17 15.47 3.25
N ILE A 199 21.87 15.42 2.11
CA ILE A 199 21.29 15.71 0.80
C ILE A 199 20.91 14.43 0.05
N ILE A 200 19.90 14.53 -0.83
CA ILE A 200 19.41 13.40 -1.62
C ILE A 200 19.44 13.74 -3.12
N PHE A 201 19.96 12.83 -3.93
CA PHE A 201 19.77 12.83 -5.39
C PHE A 201 18.73 11.76 -5.74
N PHE A 202 17.70 12.14 -6.47
CA PHE A 202 16.65 11.25 -6.95
C PHE A 202 16.64 11.22 -8.47
N PHE A 203 16.92 10.06 -9.04
CA PHE A 203 16.91 9.80 -10.48
C PHE A 203 15.77 8.85 -10.81
N HIS A 204 14.77 9.37 -11.49
CA HIS A 204 13.63 8.62 -11.99
C HIS A 204 13.85 8.26 -13.46
N LEU A 205 13.97 6.96 -13.75
CA LEU A 205 14.32 6.43 -15.07
C LEU A 205 13.11 5.65 -15.64
N LEU A 206 12.34 6.30 -16.52
CA LEU A 206 11.03 5.85 -17.03
C LEU A 206 11.13 4.88 -18.23
N GLY A 207 12.28 4.81 -18.91
CA GLY A 207 12.37 4.15 -20.22
C GLY A 207 12.02 2.65 -20.20
N ILE A 208 12.31 1.97 -19.09
CA ILE A 208 12.02 0.53 -18.93
C ILE A 208 10.52 0.27 -18.90
N ASP A 209 9.76 0.97 -18.06
CA ASP A 209 8.29 0.87 -17.99
C ASP A 209 7.63 1.16 -19.36
N THR A 210 8.00 2.26 -19.99
CA THR A 210 7.45 2.67 -21.29
C THR A 210 7.68 1.60 -22.37
N ASN A 211 8.87 1.00 -22.39
CA ASN A 211 9.18 -0.12 -23.28
C ASN A 211 8.48 -1.43 -22.86
N GLY A 212 8.23 -1.63 -21.56
CA GLY A 212 7.48 -2.75 -21.02
C GLY A 212 6.03 -2.75 -21.52
N HIS A 213 5.35 -1.60 -21.47
CA HIS A 213 4.01 -1.43 -22.05
C HIS A 213 4.00 -1.68 -23.56
N SER A 214 4.94 -1.06 -24.27
CA SER A 214 4.97 -1.03 -25.75
C SER A 214 5.41 -2.36 -26.37
N TYR A 215 6.47 -2.98 -25.83
CA TYR A 215 7.17 -4.12 -26.45
C TYR A 215 7.19 -5.38 -25.60
N LYS A 216 6.75 -5.30 -24.34
CA LYS A 216 6.66 -6.41 -23.37
C LYS A 216 8.01 -6.76 -22.72
N PRO A 217 8.01 -7.30 -21.48
CA PRO A 217 9.24 -7.48 -20.70
C PRO A 217 10.22 -8.56 -21.19
N TRP A 218 9.86 -9.34 -22.21
CA TRP A 218 10.76 -10.30 -22.87
C TRP A 218 11.39 -9.76 -24.15
N SER A 219 11.04 -8.54 -24.59
CA SER A 219 11.56 -7.99 -25.83
C SER A 219 13.02 -7.55 -25.70
N ASP A 220 13.74 -7.60 -26.83
CA ASP A 220 15.10 -7.09 -26.92
C ASP A 220 15.16 -5.58 -26.61
N VAL A 221 14.10 -4.82 -26.92
CA VAL A 221 14.01 -3.38 -26.62
C VAL A 221 14.00 -3.15 -25.11
N TYR A 222 13.18 -3.89 -24.37
CA TYR A 222 13.12 -3.83 -22.91
C TYR A 222 14.45 -4.25 -22.28
N MET A 223 15.04 -5.37 -22.71
CA MET A 223 16.33 -5.83 -22.19
C MET A 223 17.49 -4.88 -22.52
N LYS A 224 17.49 -4.28 -23.72
CA LYS A 224 18.46 -3.25 -24.09
C LYS A 224 18.32 -2.00 -23.22
N ASN A 225 17.10 -1.60 -22.85
CA ASN A 225 16.89 -0.48 -21.94
C ASN A 225 17.46 -0.77 -20.54
N ILE A 226 17.32 -2.00 -20.05
CA ILE A 226 17.95 -2.42 -18.78
C ILE A 226 19.47 -2.25 -18.86
N HIS A 227 20.09 -2.69 -19.96
CA HIS A 227 21.52 -2.50 -20.20
C HIS A 227 21.94 -1.01 -20.26
N ILE A 228 21.10 -0.16 -20.86
CA ILE A 228 21.33 1.29 -20.90
C ILE A 228 21.29 1.89 -19.49
N VAL A 229 20.30 1.50 -18.68
CA VAL A 229 20.16 1.95 -17.28
C VAL A 229 21.32 1.48 -16.40
N ASP A 230 21.85 0.27 -16.61
CA ASP A 230 23.09 -0.20 -15.97
C ASP A 230 24.27 0.77 -16.24
N GLY A 231 24.46 1.15 -17.50
CA GLY A 231 25.49 2.12 -17.89
C GLY A 231 25.25 3.53 -17.36
N ILE A 232 24.00 4.00 -17.33
CA ILE A 232 23.62 5.30 -16.76
C ILE A 232 23.96 5.33 -15.26
N THR A 233 23.61 4.26 -14.53
CA THR A 233 23.91 4.12 -13.10
C THR A 233 25.41 4.24 -12.84
N GLN A 234 26.25 3.58 -13.65
CA GLN A 234 27.71 3.68 -13.56
C GLN A 234 28.21 5.12 -13.77
N ARG A 235 27.74 5.79 -14.82
CA ARG A 235 28.22 7.12 -15.20
C ARG A 235 27.77 8.18 -14.18
N LEU A 236 26.54 8.09 -13.69
CA LEU A 236 26.01 8.96 -12.64
C LEU A 236 26.77 8.79 -11.32
N GLU A 237 27.04 7.55 -10.89
CA GLU A 237 27.88 7.30 -9.72
C GLU A 237 29.28 7.91 -9.90
N ASN A 238 29.93 7.69 -11.04
CA ASN A 238 31.24 8.26 -11.32
C ASN A 238 31.24 9.79 -11.28
N LEU A 239 30.21 10.45 -11.84
CA LEU A 239 30.08 11.90 -11.79
C LEU A 239 29.99 12.42 -10.35
N ILE A 240 29.19 11.75 -9.52
CA ILE A 240 29.01 12.11 -8.10
C ILE A 240 30.30 11.88 -7.33
N GLU A 241 30.90 10.69 -7.43
CA GLU A 241 32.14 10.36 -6.73
C GLU A 241 33.29 11.28 -7.14
N ASN A 242 33.42 11.64 -8.43
CA ASN A 242 34.40 12.60 -8.90
C ASN A 242 34.17 14.01 -8.34
N TYR A 243 32.91 14.50 -8.38
CA TYR A 243 32.55 15.82 -7.86
C TYR A 243 32.95 15.98 -6.38
N TYR A 244 32.72 14.92 -5.60
CA TYR A 244 33.04 14.88 -4.17
C TYR A 244 34.41 14.27 -3.85
N LYS A 245 35.26 14.05 -4.85
CA LYS A 245 36.64 13.58 -4.71
C LYS A 245 36.76 12.25 -3.95
N HIS A 246 35.81 11.34 -4.17
CA HIS A 246 35.79 9.99 -3.59
C HIS A 246 35.90 9.98 -2.06
N ASP A 247 35.20 10.89 -1.38
CA ASP A 247 35.27 11.00 0.09
C ASP A 247 34.59 9.85 0.85
N GLN A 248 33.98 8.90 0.14
CA GLN A 248 33.31 7.72 0.68
C GLN A 248 32.12 8.06 1.60
N LYS A 249 31.46 9.20 1.36
CA LYS A 249 30.29 9.67 2.15
C LYS A 249 28.96 9.60 1.38
N THR A 250 28.89 8.85 0.29
CA THR A 250 27.65 8.60 -0.47
C THR A 250 27.12 7.19 -0.21
N THR A 251 25.82 7.06 0.05
CA THR A 251 25.10 5.79 -0.07
C THR A 251 24.29 5.77 -1.35
N TYR A 252 24.25 4.64 -2.02
CA TYR A 252 23.51 4.43 -3.26
C TYR A 252 22.42 3.38 -3.05
N VAL A 253 21.22 3.66 -3.55
CA VAL A 253 20.06 2.77 -3.56
C VAL A 253 19.56 2.67 -5.00
N PHE A 254 19.48 1.46 -5.54
CA PHE A 254 18.90 1.18 -6.84
C PHE A 254 17.72 0.22 -6.67
N THR A 255 16.55 0.60 -7.17
CA THR A 255 15.34 -0.21 -7.06
C THR A 255 14.33 0.09 -8.19
N SER A 256 13.15 -0.53 -8.11
CA SER A 256 12.00 -0.21 -8.93
C SER A 256 10.78 0.05 -8.04
N ASP A 257 9.83 0.81 -8.54
CA ASP A 257 8.54 1.07 -7.93
C ASP A 257 7.55 -0.10 -8.14
N HIS A 258 7.57 -0.71 -9.32
CA HIS A 258 6.88 -1.96 -9.63
C HIS A 258 7.63 -2.75 -10.72
N GLY A 259 7.15 -3.96 -10.99
CA GLY A 259 7.47 -4.73 -12.19
C GLY A 259 6.37 -4.64 -13.23
N MET A 260 6.17 -5.69 -14.00
CA MET A 260 5.21 -5.71 -15.09
C MET A 260 4.86 -7.15 -15.45
N THR A 261 3.57 -7.40 -15.70
CA THR A 261 3.15 -8.67 -16.27
C THR A 261 3.83 -8.94 -17.59
N ASP A 262 3.88 -10.22 -17.93
CA ASP A 262 4.25 -10.74 -19.23
C ASP A 262 3.57 -9.97 -20.39
N TRP A 263 2.28 -9.65 -20.28
CA TRP A 263 1.56 -8.89 -21.32
C TRP A 263 1.81 -7.38 -21.29
N GLY A 264 2.81 -6.89 -20.54
CA GLY A 264 3.18 -5.47 -20.51
C GLY A 264 2.06 -4.62 -19.92
N SER A 265 1.49 -5.08 -18.80
CA SER A 265 0.54 -4.34 -17.96
C SER A 265 0.95 -4.49 -16.50
N HIS A 266 0.62 -3.52 -15.67
CA HIS A 266 0.79 -3.57 -14.22
C HIS A 266 -0.50 -3.04 -13.52
N GLY A 267 -0.52 -2.98 -12.19
CA GLY A 267 -1.64 -2.53 -11.36
C GLY A 267 -2.25 -3.63 -10.48
N ALA A 268 -1.88 -4.89 -10.69
CA ALA A 268 -2.36 -6.06 -9.96
C ALA A 268 -1.27 -6.71 -9.08
N GLY A 269 -1.58 -7.87 -8.50
CA GLY A 269 -0.78 -8.53 -7.47
C GLY A 269 0.05 -9.71 -7.95
N ASP A 270 0.38 -9.79 -9.25
CA ASP A 270 1.27 -10.85 -9.75
C ASP A 270 2.71 -10.63 -9.27
N ASP A 271 3.45 -11.71 -9.00
CA ASP A 271 4.85 -11.63 -8.54
C ASP A 271 5.74 -10.86 -9.53
N THR A 272 5.44 -10.93 -10.83
CA THR A 272 6.16 -10.17 -11.86
C THR A 272 5.92 -8.66 -11.77
N GLU A 273 4.85 -8.24 -11.09
CA GLU A 273 4.52 -6.84 -10.81
C GLU A 273 4.99 -6.43 -9.41
N THR A 274 4.96 -7.33 -8.43
CA THR A 274 5.20 -6.99 -7.02
C THR A 274 6.66 -7.15 -6.58
N LEU A 275 7.45 -8.00 -7.25
CA LEU A 275 8.84 -8.25 -6.91
C LEU A 275 9.78 -7.32 -7.69
N THR A 276 10.27 -6.29 -7.01
CA THR A 276 11.20 -5.29 -7.57
C THR A 276 12.64 -5.56 -7.12
N PRO A 277 13.65 -5.25 -7.94
CA PRO A 277 15.04 -5.41 -7.51
C PRO A 277 15.41 -4.41 -6.41
N LEU A 278 16.34 -4.80 -5.56
CA LEU A 278 16.96 -3.94 -4.57
C LEU A 278 18.47 -4.13 -4.60
N LEU A 279 19.21 -3.03 -4.77
CA LEU A 279 20.65 -2.96 -4.55
C LEU A 279 20.98 -1.75 -3.67
N VAL A 280 21.78 -1.95 -2.63
CA VAL A 280 22.29 -0.86 -1.77
C VAL A 280 23.80 -1.01 -1.59
N TRP A 281 24.55 0.06 -1.82
CA TRP A 281 26.02 0.05 -1.67
C TRP A 281 26.57 1.42 -1.28
N GLY A 282 27.88 1.46 -0.99
CA GLY A 282 28.58 2.67 -0.59
C GLY A 282 28.63 2.84 0.92
N SER A 283 28.62 4.10 1.38
CA SER A 283 28.78 4.45 2.79
C SER A 283 27.67 3.84 3.66
N GLY A 284 28.03 3.37 4.84
CA GLY A 284 27.10 2.78 5.81
C GLY A 284 26.82 1.29 5.68
N ILE A 285 27.10 0.66 4.52
CA ILE A 285 27.09 -0.80 4.42
C ILE A 285 28.45 -1.30 4.91
N ARG A 286 28.46 -1.97 6.07
CA ARG A 286 29.69 -2.32 6.81
C ARG A 286 30.03 -3.80 6.84
N SER A 287 29.11 -4.68 6.45
CA SER A 287 29.31 -6.12 6.46
C SER A 287 29.70 -6.69 5.10
N SER A 288 29.88 -8.01 5.05
CA SER A 288 30.07 -8.76 3.81
C SER A 288 28.90 -8.56 2.84
N ARG A 289 29.10 -8.99 1.59
CA ARG A 289 28.03 -9.13 0.60
C ARG A 289 26.85 -9.91 1.19
N HIS A 290 25.68 -9.30 1.22
CA HIS A 290 24.42 -9.98 1.51
C HIS A 290 23.61 -10.07 0.22
N THR A 291 23.45 -11.29 -0.26
CA THR A 291 22.56 -11.64 -1.36
C THR A 291 21.27 -12.20 -0.78
N ASP A 292 20.18 -12.12 -1.55
CA ASP A 292 18.86 -12.63 -1.15
C ASP A 292 18.24 -11.87 0.04
N VAL A 293 18.40 -10.55 0.03
CA VAL A 293 17.71 -9.63 0.94
C VAL A 293 16.23 -9.54 0.55
N HIS A 294 15.31 -9.63 1.50
CA HIS A 294 13.87 -9.44 1.24
C HIS A 294 13.32 -8.39 2.19
N ILE A 295 12.80 -7.29 1.64
CA ILE A 295 12.18 -6.22 2.41
C ILE A 295 10.83 -5.83 1.81
N GLU A 296 9.98 -5.19 2.61
CA GLU A 296 8.81 -4.50 2.08
C GLU A 296 9.25 -3.18 1.46
N GLN A 297 8.62 -2.74 0.37
CA GLN A 297 9.03 -1.50 -0.32
C GLN A 297 8.99 -0.26 0.58
N ALA A 298 8.07 -0.21 1.55
CA ALA A 298 7.99 0.86 2.54
C ALA A 298 9.21 0.91 3.49
N ASP A 299 9.95 -0.19 3.64
CA ASP A 299 11.14 -0.28 4.50
C ASP A 299 12.33 0.50 3.94
N LEU A 300 12.31 0.88 2.66
CA LEU A 300 13.31 1.74 2.03
C LEU A 300 13.34 3.14 2.65
N CYS A 301 12.19 3.70 3.02
CA CYS A 301 12.09 5.02 3.64
C CYS A 301 12.87 5.12 4.97
N PRO A 302 12.64 4.25 5.98
CA PRO A 302 13.44 4.26 7.21
C PRO A 302 14.89 3.82 6.99
N LEU A 303 15.17 2.96 6.01
CA LEU A 303 16.54 2.60 5.65
C LEU A 303 17.34 3.82 5.14
N MET A 304 16.78 4.58 4.20
CA MET A 304 17.37 5.82 3.69
C MET A 304 17.50 6.88 4.78
N SER A 305 16.47 7.00 5.64
CA SER A 305 16.50 7.89 6.80
C SER A 305 17.67 7.54 7.72
N TYR A 306 17.88 6.26 8.03
CA TYR A 306 18.99 5.82 8.87
C TYR A 306 20.37 6.15 8.29
N PHE A 307 20.61 5.93 6.99
CA PHE A 307 21.92 6.23 6.39
C PHE A 307 22.29 7.72 6.48
N LEU A 308 21.33 8.61 6.24
CA LEU A 308 21.51 10.05 6.37
C LEU A 308 21.27 10.56 7.81
N GLY A 309 20.92 9.65 8.70
CA GLY A 309 20.48 9.92 10.05
C GLY A 309 19.27 10.84 10.15
N LEU A 310 18.38 10.96 9.15
CA LEU A 310 17.19 11.85 9.14
C LEU A 310 16.16 11.51 10.23
N ASP A 311 15.20 12.39 10.44
CA ASP A 311 14.00 12.03 11.18
C ASP A 311 13.18 11.04 10.35
N TYR A 312 12.57 10.05 10.98
CA TYR A 312 11.67 9.14 10.28
C TYR A 312 10.43 9.89 9.81
N SER A 313 10.01 9.63 8.57
CA SER A 313 8.81 10.25 7.99
C SER A 313 7.58 9.93 8.84
N ILE A 314 6.74 10.93 9.08
CA ILE A 314 5.64 10.92 10.07
C ILE A 314 4.72 9.71 9.89
N ASN A 315 4.34 9.43 8.64
CA ASN A 315 3.38 8.37 8.29
C ASN A 315 4.05 7.08 7.82
N SER A 316 5.38 6.97 7.90
CA SER A 316 6.09 5.78 7.46
C SER A 316 5.67 4.57 8.30
N VAL A 317 5.10 3.55 7.67
CA VAL A 317 4.84 2.22 8.25
C VAL A 317 6.01 1.26 8.03
N GLY A 318 7.03 1.68 7.30
CA GLY A 318 8.25 0.91 7.05
C GLY A 318 9.01 0.59 8.34
N ARG A 319 9.68 -0.56 8.34
CA ARG A 319 10.56 -1.03 9.40
C ARG A 319 12.00 -1.00 8.91
N LEU A 320 12.91 -0.42 9.68
CA LEU A 320 14.33 -0.46 9.38
C LEU A 320 14.78 -1.94 9.29
N PRO A 321 15.34 -2.39 8.15
CA PRO A 321 15.64 -3.80 7.91
C PRO A 321 16.94 -4.22 8.62
N ILE A 322 16.91 -4.21 9.96
CA ILE A 322 18.06 -4.39 10.86
C ILE A 322 18.80 -5.71 10.65
N ASP A 323 18.11 -6.76 10.20
CA ASP A 323 18.71 -8.09 9.99
C ASP A 323 19.81 -8.08 8.91
N TYR A 324 19.78 -7.09 8.00
CA TYR A 324 20.74 -6.93 6.91
C TYR A 324 21.78 -5.82 7.18
N LEU A 325 21.66 -5.12 8.31
CA LEU A 325 22.56 -4.03 8.68
C LEU A 325 23.52 -4.53 9.76
N LEU A 326 24.68 -5.04 9.33
CA LEU A 326 25.69 -5.62 10.22
C LEU A 326 26.99 -4.77 10.24
N PRO A 327 27.74 -4.80 11.36
CA PRO A 327 27.38 -5.41 12.65
C PRO A 327 26.27 -4.63 13.37
N VAL A 328 25.50 -5.33 14.20
CA VAL A 328 24.55 -4.67 15.12
C VAL A 328 25.34 -3.96 16.19
N ASP A 329 25.37 -2.63 16.14
CA ASP A 329 25.97 -1.75 17.14
C ASP A 329 24.88 -0.97 17.92
N GLU A 330 25.29 -0.29 18.99
CA GLU A 330 24.37 0.48 19.84
C GLU A 330 23.64 1.58 19.06
N ASP A 331 24.32 2.24 18.12
CA ASP A 331 23.73 3.27 17.27
C ASP A 331 22.62 2.72 16.38
N LEU A 332 22.84 1.57 15.74
CA LEU A 332 21.83 0.90 14.93
C LEU A 332 20.64 0.42 15.79
N LEU A 333 20.89 -0.10 16.99
CA LEU A 333 19.80 -0.46 17.91
C LEU A 333 18.99 0.75 18.35
N GLN A 334 19.64 1.86 18.65
CA GLN A 334 18.95 3.11 18.97
C GLN A 334 18.11 3.56 17.78
N ALA A 335 18.65 3.53 16.57
CA ALA A 335 17.86 3.84 15.37
C ALA A 335 16.65 2.92 15.21
N TYR A 336 16.80 1.63 15.48
CA TYR A 336 15.71 0.68 15.44
C TYR A 336 14.63 0.96 16.49
N LEU A 337 15.04 1.34 17.71
CA LEU A 337 14.13 1.76 18.77
C LEU A 337 13.38 3.07 18.40
N GLN A 338 14.07 4.02 17.77
CA GLN A 338 13.45 5.26 17.28
C GLN A 338 12.46 4.99 16.13
N ASN A 339 12.75 4.01 15.27
CA ASN A 339 11.78 3.58 14.26
C ASN A 339 10.55 2.94 14.91
N ALA A 340 10.72 2.11 15.94
CA ALA A 340 9.61 1.57 16.71
C ALA A 340 8.76 2.66 17.37
N ARG A 341 9.39 3.71 17.92
CA ARG A 341 8.69 4.90 18.44
C ARG A 341 7.88 5.62 17.36
N GLN A 342 8.45 5.85 16.17
CA GLN A 342 7.72 6.50 15.08
C GLN A 342 6.48 5.71 14.64
N LEU A 343 6.57 4.37 14.58
CA LEU A 343 5.42 3.52 14.26
C LEU A 343 4.34 3.58 15.36
N LEU A 344 4.76 3.68 16.62
CA LEU A 344 3.88 3.77 17.77
C LEU A 344 3.09 5.09 17.81
N GLU A 345 3.68 6.21 17.37
CA GLU A 345 2.96 7.49 17.27
C GLU A 345 1.69 7.38 16.41
N GLN A 346 1.74 6.58 15.34
CA GLN A 346 0.56 6.32 14.50
C GLN A 346 -0.53 5.57 15.27
N VAL A 347 -0.14 4.58 16.06
CA VAL A 347 -1.04 3.80 16.92
C VAL A 347 -1.68 4.70 17.98
N HIS A 348 -0.91 5.57 18.64
CA HIS A 348 -1.43 6.54 19.60
C HIS A 348 -2.41 7.52 18.96
N LYS A 349 -2.08 8.05 17.79
CA LYS A 349 -2.99 8.95 17.06
C LYS A 349 -4.33 8.30 16.74
N GLN A 350 -4.29 7.06 16.26
CA GLN A 350 -5.50 6.29 15.94
C GLN A 350 -6.31 5.97 17.21
N TYR A 351 -5.62 5.57 18.27
CA TYR A 351 -6.23 5.34 19.58
C TYR A 351 -6.98 6.58 20.06
N ASP A 352 -6.35 7.76 20.06
CA ASP A 352 -6.96 9.00 20.55
C ASP A 352 -8.17 9.41 19.72
N LEU A 353 -8.08 9.28 18.39
CA LEU A 353 -9.19 9.57 17.49
C LEU A 353 -10.39 8.65 17.74
N LEU A 354 -10.15 7.35 17.95
CA LEU A 354 -11.20 6.38 18.24
C LEU A 354 -11.78 6.58 19.64
N LYS A 355 -10.95 6.73 20.66
CA LYS A 355 -11.36 6.94 22.06
C LYS A 355 -12.19 8.20 22.24
N LYS A 356 -11.86 9.28 21.52
CA LYS A 356 -12.61 10.54 21.57
C LYS A 356 -14.01 10.42 20.94
N ARG A 357 -14.18 9.54 19.96
CA ARG A 357 -15.42 9.45 19.15
C ARG A 357 -16.35 8.33 19.59
N LEU A 358 -15.81 7.18 20.00
CA LEU A 358 -16.59 5.98 20.30
C LEU A 358 -17.14 6.01 21.71
N LEU A 359 -18.43 5.69 21.86
CA LEU A 359 -19.04 5.51 23.19
C LEU A 359 -18.52 4.24 23.87
N PHE A 360 -18.29 3.18 23.09
CA PHE A 360 -17.79 1.89 23.54
C PHE A 360 -16.46 1.57 22.86
N PHE A 361 -15.38 2.09 23.44
CA PHE A 361 -14.03 1.84 22.95
C PHE A 361 -13.32 0.74 23.75
N LYS A 362 -12.78 -0.26 23.05
CA LYS A 362 -11.92 -1.29 23.62
C LYS A 362 -10.49 -1.07 23.12
N PRO A 363 -9.52 -0.79 24.02
CA PRO A 363 -8.14 -0.60 23.60
C PRO A 363 -7.45 -1.93 23.31
N TYR A 364 -6.48 -1.91 22.39
CA TYR A 364 -5.51 -2.99 22.20
C TYR A 364 -4.50 -2.97 23.34
N ASN A 365 -4.18 -4.12 23.93
CA ASN A 365 -3.17 -4.20 24.97
C ASN A 365 -1.77 -4.39 24.37
N LEU A 366 -1.00 -3.31 24.31
CA LEU A 366 0.37 -3.32 23.76
C LEU A 366 1.44 -3.60 24.82
N ASN A 367 1.14 -3.45 26.12
CA ASN A 367 2.12 -3.47 27.22
C ASN A 367 3.33 -2.52 26.98
N GLU A 368 3.04 -1.33 26.44
CA GLU A 368 4.04 -0.32 26.05
C GLU A 368 4.94 0.13 27.20
N GLU A 369 4.36 0.48 28.36
CA GLU A 369 5.08 0.95 29.54
C GLU A 369 6.13 -0.08 29.97
N ASN A 370 5.74 -1.35 30.08
CA ASN A 370 6.65 -2.43 30.44
C ASN A 370 7.76 -2.62 29.40
N PHE A 371 7.48 -2.40 28.11
CA PHE A 371 8.50 -2.50 27.06
C PHE A 371 9.55 -1.40 27.21
N PHE A 372 9.15 -0.13 27.30
CA PHE A 372 10.10 0.96 27.41
C PHE A 372 10.81 1.01 28.75
N GLU A 373 10.15 0.64 29.85
CA GLU A 373 10.81 0.49 31.16
C GLU A 373 11.93 -0.57 31.10
N ARG A 374 11.71 -1.68 30.38
CA ARG A 374 12.77 -2.66 30.12
C ARG A 374 13.88 -2.04 29.29
N MET A 375 13.57 -1.36 28.18
CA MET A 375 14.58 -0.73 27.31
C MET A 375 15.42 0.34 28.02
N GLU A 376 14.86 1.06 28.99
CA GLU A 376 15.59 2.04 29.82
C GLU A 376 16.51 1.35 30.84
N LYS A 377 16.03 0.26 31.45
CA LYS A 377 16.84 -0.56 32.40
C LYS A 377 17.93 -1.39 31.71
N VAL A 378 17.94 -1.41 30.38
CA VAL A 378 18.85 -2.23 29.57
C VAL A 378 20.25 -1.61 29.40
N GLU A 379 20.55 -0.47 30.07
CA GLU A 379 21.93 0.03 30.25
C GLU A 379 22.84 -1.07 30.87
N GLY A 380 23.49 -1.87 30.02
CA GLY A 380 24.42 -2.94 30.42
C GLY A 380 24.15 -4.37 29.92
N TYR A 381 23.18 -4.63 29.03
CA TYR A 381 23.02 -5.98 28.47
C TYR A 381 24.21 -6.36 27.57
N MET A 382 24.86 -7.50 27.86
CA MET A 382 25.97 -8.02 27.05
C MET A 382 25.55 -8.57 25.67
N ASN A 383 24.26 -8.59 25.32
CA ASN A 383 23.77 -9.18 24.07
C ASN A 383 22.83 -8.26 23.28
N LEU A 384 23.44 -7.44 22.41
CA LEU A 384 22.75 -6.54 21.47
C LEU A 384 21.73 -7.26 20.57
N TYR A 385 21.95 -8.55 20.26
CA TYR A 385 21.03 -9.34 19.44
C TYR A 385 19.72 -9.66 20.15
N GLN A 386 19.74 -9.86 21.48
CA GLN A 386 18.50 -10.05 22.24
C GLN A 386 17.65 -8.78 22.23
N ILE A 387 18.29 -7.61 22.40
CA ILE A 387 17.59 -6.31 22.36
C ILE A 387 16.97 -6.10 20.98
N ARG A 388 17.71 -6.38 19.91
CA ARG A 388 17.19 -6.35 18.54
C ARG A 388 15.91 -7.18 18.43
N ASP A 389 15.94 -8.41 18.93
CA ASP A 389 14.82 -9.35 18.82
C ASP A 389 13.61 -8.89 19.66
N ASP A 390 13.85 -8.32 20.84
CA ASP A 390 12.80 -7.73 21.69
C ASP A 390 12.14 -6.51 21.01
N ILE A 391 12.91 -5.60 20.41
CA ILE A 391 12.37 -4.45 19.65
C ILE A 391 11.58 -4.95 18.45
N LYS A 392 12.11 -5.95 17.73
CA LYS A 392 11.45 -6.54 16.56
C LYS A 392 10.10 -7.16 16.93
N ASP A 393 10.02 -7.86 18.05
CA ASP A 393 8.77 -8.41 18.56
C ASP A 393 7.77 -7.31 18.94
N PHE A 394 8.24 -6.26 19.63
CA PHE A 394 7.41 -5.10 19.93
C PHE A 394 6.85 -4.43 18.66
N MET A 395 7.67 -4.23 17.62
CA MET A 395 7.22 -3.67 16.33
C MET A 395 6.19 -4.56 15.61
N ARG A 396 6.21 -5.88 15.83
CA ARG A 396 5.14 -6.77 15.35
C ARG A 396 3.82 -6.47 16.07
N HIS A 397 3.87 -6.33 17.39
CA HIS A 397 2.70 -5.95 18.19
C HIS A 397 2.18 -4.54 17.86
N VAL A 398 3.06 -3.58 17.60
CA VAL A 398 2.68 -2.21 17.14
C VAL A 398 1.92 -2.29 15.81
N ALA A 399 2.38 -3.11 14.86
CA ALA A 399 1.66 -3.28 13.60
C ALA A 399 0.31 -3.99 13.76
N LEU A 400 0.20 -4.97 14.67
CA LEU A 400 -1.08 -5.60 15.02
C LEU A 400 -2.05 -4.58 15.65
N ALA A 401 -1.55 -3.70 16.52
CA ALA A 401 -2.35 -2.63 17.12
C ALA A 401 -2.80 -1.61 16.07
N SER A 402 -1.91 -1.20 15.17
CA SER A 402 -2.25 -0.33 14.03
C SER A 402 -3.35 -0.97 13.16
N HIS A 403 -3.19 -2.24 12.79
CA HIS A 403 -4.21 -2.97 12.02
C HIS A 403 -5.56 -3.05 12.76
N TYR A 404 -5.53 -3.31 14.08
CA TYR A 404 -6.71 -3.35 14.92
C TYR A 404 -7.48 -2.02 14.92
N TYR A 405 -6.78 -0.90 15.08
CA TYR A 405 -7.42 0.42 15.09
C TYR A 405 -7.89 0.86 13.70
N HIS A 406 -7.12 0.61 12.64
CA HIS A 406 -7.56 0.87 11.26
C HIS A 406 -8.82 0.08 10.90
N THR A 407 -8.93 -1.17 11.32
CA THR A 407 -10.07 -2.04 11.00
C THR A 407 -11.18 -2.04 12.07
N TYR A 408 -11.10 -1.15 13.06
CA TYR A 408 -11.97 -1.18 14.25
C TYR A 408 -13.48 -1.20 13.90
N ARG A 409 -13.90 -0.42 12.89
CA ARG A 409 -15.31 -0.34 12.45
C ARG A 409 -15.69 -1.34 11.35
N ARG A 410 -14.71 -2.05 10.77
CA ARG A 410 -14.92 -2.92 9.60
C ARG A 410 -15.96 -4.01 9.88
N PHE A 411 -15.94 -4.60 11.07
CA PHE A 411 -16.89 -5.64 11.46
C PHE A 411 -18.34 -5.12 11.50
N LEU A 412 -18.57 -3.99 12.17
CA LEU A 412 -19.89 -3.36 12.27
C LEU A 412 -20.42 -2.95 10.89
N LEU A 413 -19.59 -2.28 10.08
CA LEU A 413 -19.97 -1.86 8.74
C LEU A 413 -20.33 -3.07 7.87
N SER A 414 -19.54 -4.13 7.93
CA SER A 414 -19.77 -5.37 7.19
C SER A 414 -21.12 -6.02 7.55
N ILE A 415 -21.48 -6.04 8.84
CA ILE A 415 -22.82 -6.51 9.29
C ILE A 415 -23.92 -5.63 8.70
N LEU A 416 -23.79 -4.30 8.76
CA LEU A 416 -24.80 -3.37 8.25
C LEU A 416 -25.00 -3.51 6.74
N ILE A 417 -23.92 -3.71 5.99
CA ILE A 417 -23.97 -3.92 4.54
C ILE A 417 -24.69 -5.23 4.22
N ILE A 418 -24.34 -6.33 4.90
CA ILE A 418 -25.02 -7.63 4.71
C ILE A 418 -26.51 -7.51 5.03
N ILE A 419 -26.87 -6.90 6.16
CA ILE A 419 -28.28 -6.67 6.52
C ILE A 419 -28.96 -5.76 5.49
N GLY A 420 -28.25 -4.74 4.97
CA GLY A 420 -28.71 -3.86 3.90
C GLY A 420 -29.09 -4.64 2.63
N PHE A 421 -28.22 -5.53 2.17
CA PHE A 421 -28.52 -6.42 1.03
C PHE A 421 -29.73 -7.32 1.31
N LEU A 422 -29.76 -7.98 2.46
CA LEU A 422 -30.85 -8.90 2.82
C LEU A 422 -32.20 -8.17 2.89
N THR A 423 -32.24 -6.99 3.53
CA THR A 423 -33.46 -6.20 3.68
C THR A 423 -33.91 -5.58 2.35
N SER A 424 -32.98 -5.21 1.46
CA SER A 424 -33.28 -4.80 0.08
C SER A 424 -33.91 -5.93 -0.75
N ILE A 425 -33.39 -7.15 -0.64
CA ILE A 425 -33.99 -8.35 -1.27
C ILE A 425 -35.38 -8.59 -0.71
N CYS A 426 -35.57 -8.55 0.62
CA CYS A 426 -36.89 -8.68 1.24
C CYS A 426 -37.87 -7.61 0.76
N THR A 427 -37.41 -6.38 0.56
CA THR A 427 -38.22 -5.29 0.00
C THR A 427 -38.66 -5.58 -1.42
N THR A 428 -37.77 -6.15 -2.24
CA THR A 428 -38.10 -6.58 -3.60
C THR A 428 -39.12 -7.70 -3.60
N LEU A 429 -38.92 -8.74 -2.77
CA LEU A 429 -39.87 -9.85 -2.65
C LEU A 429 -41.25 -9.39 -2.17
N TYR A 430 -41.30 -8.46 -1.21
CA TYR A 430 -42.54 -7.86 -0.74
C TYR A 430 -43.28 -7.11 -1.85
N GLN A 431 -42.56 -6.35 -2.68
CA GLN A 431 -43.15 -5.59 -3.78
C GLN A 431 -43.65 -6.50 -4.91
N LEU A 432 -42.95 -7.61 -5.20
CA LEU A 432 -43.38 -8.60 -6.20
C LEU A 432 -44.55 -9.46 -5.72
N ASN A 433 -44.60 -9.77 -4.42
CA ASN A 433 -45.64 -10.60 -3.81
C ASN A 433 -46.23 -9.91 -2.57
N PRO A 434 -47.04 -8.86 -2.75
CA PRO A 434 -47.61 -8.13 -1.63
C PRO A 434 -48.63 -9.00 -0.90
N MET A 435 -48.22 -9.58 0.22
CA MET A 435 -49.09 -10.30 1.14
C MET A 435 -49.49 -9.41 2.32
N ARG A 436 -50.71 -9.59 2.85
CA ARG A 436 -51.09 -8.99 4.14
C ARG A 436 -50.19 -9.56 5.23
N SER A 437 -49.32 -8.72 5.78
CA SER A 437 -48.42 -9.06 6.87
C SER A 437 -49.01 -8.64 8.21
N LEU A 438 -49.13 -9.57 9.16
CA LEU A 438 -49.44 -9.26 10.55
C LEU A 438 -48.28 -8.50 11.21
N SER A 439 -48.59 -7.61 12.15
CA SER A 439 -47.60 -6.92 12.96
C SER A 439 -46.85 -7.92 13.82
N SER A 440 -45.51 -7.85 13.79
CA SER A 440 -44.65 -8.70 14.61
C SER A 440 -43.87 -7.84 15.61
N SER A 441 -43.80 -8.27 16.88
CA SER A 441 -42.96 -7.65 17.90
C SER A 441 -41.48 -7.69 17.51
N ILE A 442 -41.05 -8.76 16.84
CA ILE A 442 -39.70 -8.90 16.29
C ILE A 442 -39.45 -7.90 15.16
N ALA A 443 -40.43 -7.71 14.26
CA ALA A 443 -40.32 -6.71 13.21
C ALA A 443 -40.25 -5.28 13.78
N LEU A 444 -40.98 -4.99 14.86
CA LEU A 444 -40.88 -3.71 15.58
C LEU A 444 -39.49 -3.54 16.21
N LEU A 445 -38.96 -4.59 16.84
CA LEU A 445 -37.61 -4.58 17.41
C LEU A 445 -36.55 -4.30 16.33
N CYS A 446 -36.62 -4.96 15.16
CA CYS A 446 -35.69 -4.71 14.05
C CYS A 446 -35.69 -3.24 13.62
N LYS A 447 -36.87 -2.62 13.52
CA LYS A 447 -37.00 -1.18 13.19
C LYS A 447 -36.35 -0.31 14.25
N ILE A 448 -36.65 -0.55 15.52
CA ILE A 448 -36.06 0.20 16.65
C ILE A 448 -34.53 0.05 16.64
N VAL A 449 -34.01 -1.17 16.52
CA VAL A 449 -32.56 -1.43 16.48
C VAL A 449 -31.90 -0.69 15.32
N SER A 450 -32.49 -0.69 14.12
CA SER A 450 -31.94 0.04 12.99
C SER A 450 -31.79 1.55 13.24
N ILE A 451 -32.80 2.16 13.89
CA ILE A 451 -32.78 3.57 14.28
C ILE A 451 -31.74 3.82 15.37
N LEU A 452 -31.65 2.94 16.37
CA LEU A 452 -30.65 3.06 17.43
C LEU A 452 -29.22 3.00 16.89
N VAL A 453 -28.93 2.12 15.92
CA VAL A 453 -27.61 2.06 15.28
C VAL A 453 -27.33 3.34 14.47
N PHE A 454 -28.32 3.87 13.75
CA PHE A 454 -28.18 5.16 13.06
C PHE A 454 -27.85 6.28 14.06
N ILE A 455 -28.59 6.39 15.17
CA ILE A 455 -28.37 7.39 16.21
C ILE A 455 -27.00 7.21 16.85
N LEU A 456 -26.58 5.97 17.12
CA LEU A 456 -25.25 5.67 17.66
C LEU A 456 -24.14 6.22 16.74
N LEU A 457 -24.17 5.88 15.46
CA LEU A 457 -23.16 6.36 14.51
C LEU A 457 -23.18 7.88 14.33
N LEU A 458 -24.37 8.49 14.47
CA LEU A 458 -24.54 9.95 14.43
C LEU A 458 -23.91 10.62 15.66
N ILE A 459 -24.17 10.10 16.87
CA ILE A 459 -23.58 10.61 18.13
C ILE A 459 -22.05 10.46 18.10
N GLU A 460 -21.55 9.34 17.57
CA GLU A 460 -20.12 9.08 17.43
C GLU A 460 -19.45 9.91 16.31
N GLN A 461 -20.20 10.78 15.63
CA GLN A 461 -19.72 11.63 14.53
C GLN A 461 -18.99 10.83 13.45
N SER A 462 -19.56 9.67 13.08
CA SER A 462 -19.02 8.83 12.01
C SER A 462 -19.02 9.59 10.68
N PRO A 463 -18.11 9.25 9.74
CA PRO A 463 -18.17 9.76 8.38
C PRO A 463 -19.59 9.66 7.80
N TRP A 464 -20.02 10.68 7.04
CA TRP A 464 -21.38 10.72 6.51
C TRP A 464 -21.70 9.51 5.62
N THR A 465 -20.70 8.95 4.94
CA THR A 465 -20.83 7.73 4.13
C THR A 465 -21.23 6.53 4.99
N HIS A 466 -20.69 6.40 6.20
CA HIS A 466 -21.05 5.36 7.15
C HIS A 466 -22.52 5.45 7.62
N LEU A 467 -23.11 6.65 7.60
CA LEU A 467 -24.51 6.85 7.97
C LEU A 467 -25.49 6.36 6.88
N LEU A 468 -25.02 6.15 5.65
CA LEU A 468 -25.86 5.64 4.56
C LEU A 468 -26.31 4.19 4.81
N TYR A 469 -25.42 3.34 5.35
CA TYR A 469 -25.72 1.92 5.58
C TYR A 469 -26.85 1.67 6.58
N PRO A 470 -26.82 2.22 7.81
CA PRO A 470 -27.94 2.06 8.73
C PRO A 470 -29.20 2.78 8.21
N THR A 471 -29.08 3.87 7.44
CA THR A 471 -30.23 4.53 6.80
C THR A 471 -30.94 3.59 5.82
N LEU A 472 -30.19 2.90 4.97
CA LEU A 472 -30.75 1.91 4.05
C LEU A 472 -31.42 0.76 4.81
N VAL A 473 -30.77 0.25 5.86
CA VAL A 473 -31.36 -0.78 6.73
C VAL A 473 -32.65 -0.26 7.36
N CYS A 474 -32.70 0.98 7.85
CA CYS A 474 -33.91 1.59 8.38
C CYS A 474 -35.04 1.63 7.34
N ILE A 475 -34.76 2.16 6.14
CA ILE A 475 -35.76 2.30 5.07
C ILE A 475 -36.33 0.92 4.68
N HIS A 476 -35.45 -0.04 4.39
CA HIS A 476 -35.86 -1.36 3.94
C HIS A 476 -36.57 -2.17 5.04
N THR A 477 -36.06 -2.14 6.27
CA THR A 477 -36.76 -2.80 7.41
C THR A 477 -38.12 -2.14 7.67
N TRP A 478 -38.26 -0.83 7.52
CA TRP A 478 -39.54 -0.16 7.70
C TRP A 478 -40.60 -0.67 6.71
N ILE A 479 -40.19 -0.85 5.45
CA ILE A 479 -41.04 -1.34 4.36
C ILE A 479 -41.38 -2.83 4.54
N SER A 480 -40.38 -3.68 4.74
CA SER A 480 -40.54 -5.13 4.54
C SER A 480 -40.38 -6.00 5.79
N ALA A 481 -40.07 -5.47 6.99
CA ALA A 481 -39.79 -6.32 8.16
C ALA A 481 -40.98 -7.21 8.57
N ASN A 482 -42.21 -6.68 8.54
CA ASN A 482 -43.39 -7.50 8.86
C ASN A 482 -43.60 -8.62 7.83
N PHE A 483 -43.38 -8.32 6.55
CA PHE A 483 -43.43 -9.33 5.49
C PHE A 483 -42.35 -10.39 5.69
N ALA A 484 -41.10 -9.97 5.91
CA ALA A 484 -39.96 -10.86 6.13
C ALA A 484 -40.19 -11.80 7.31
N MET A 485 -40.64 -11.29 8.46
CA MET A 485 -40.89 -12.12 9.64
C MET A 485 -42.03 -13.12 9.43
N ASN A 486 -43.12 -12.71 8.78
CA ASN A 486 -44.22 -13.62 8.47
C ASN A 486 -43.81 -14.68 7.43
N TRP A 487 -43.03 -14.29 6.42
CA TRP A 487 -42.52 -15.20 5.40
C TRP A 487 -41.57 -16.23 6.02
N ILE A 488 -40.63 -15.80 6.87
CA ILE A 488 -39.73 -16.69 7.62
C ILE A 488 -40.55 -17.62 8.53
N HIS A 489 -41.54 -17.11 9.25
CA HIS A 489 -42.40 -17.93 10.09
C HIS A 489 -43.14 -19.02 9.27
N GLN A 490 -43.74 -18.64 8.14
CA GLN A 490 -44.52 -19.54 7.31
C GLN A 490 -43.68 -20.55 6.53
N LYS A 491 -42.50 -20.15 6.04
CA LYS A 491 -41.67 -20.97 5.14
C LYS A 491 -40.52 -21.66 5.84
N VAL A 492 -39.97 -21.06 6.90
CA VAL A 492 -38.86 -21.64 7.66
C VAL A 492 -39.43 -22.34 8.88
N PHE A 493 -39.97 -21.61 9.86
CA PHE A 493 -40.35 -22.21 11.15
C PHE A 493 -41.44 -23.28 11.04
N ASN A 494 -42.44 -23.10 10.18
CA ASN A 494 -43.48 -24.11 9.95
C ASN A 494 -43.00 -25.33 9.13
N GLN A 495 -41.85 -25.25 8.45
CA GLN A 495 -41.30 -26.35 7.64
C GLN A 495 -40.12 -27.08 8.30
N ILE A 496 -39.67 -26.66 9.50
CA ILE A 496 -38.65 -27.38 10.27
C ILE A 496 -39.26 -28.68 10.84
N LYS A 497 -39.30 -29.71 9.99
CA LYS A 497 -39.15 -31.10 10.43
C LYS A 497 -37.66 -31.43 10.35
N TYR A 498 -37.11 -31.94 11.45
CA TYR A 498 -35.68 -32.17 11.68
C TYR A 498 -35.08 -33.19 10.70
N PHE A 499 -34.64 -32.73 9.53
CA PHE A 499 -33.62 -33.33 8.64
C PHE A 499 -33.36 -32.41 7.43
N SER A 500 -34.41 -31.76 6.90
CA SER A 500 -34.32 -30.92 5.69
C SER A 500 -33.61 -29.59 5.89
N PHE A 501 -33.69 -29.00 7.09
CA PHE A 501 -33.08 -27.68 7.37
C PHE A 501 -31.55 -27.72 7.26
N TRP A 502 -30.90 -28.69 7.92
CA TRP A 502 -29.45 -28.85 7.87
C TRP A 502 -28.96 -29.25 6.49
N LEU A 503 -29.71 -30.08 5.77
CA LEU A 503 -29.42 -30.43 4.37
C LEU A 503 -29.52 -29.20 3.46
N ASN A 504 -30.53 -28.34 3.63
CA ASN A 504 -30.65 -27.09 2.87
C ASN A 504 -29.53 -26.10 3.20
N LEU A 505 -29.15 -25.98 4.48
CA LEU A 505 -28.03 -25.14 4.89
C LEU A 505 -26.70 -25.63 4.29
N PHE A 506 -26.51 -26.95 4.29
CA PHE A 506 -25.36 -27.62 3.67
C PHE A 506 -25.31 -27.39 2.15
N MET A 507 -26.46 -27.51 1.47
CA MET A 507 -26.56 -27.25 0.03
C MET A 507 -26.32 -25.78 -0.33
N ILE A 508 -26.79 -24.83 0.49
CA ILE A 508 -26.46 -23.41 0.35
C ILE A 508 -24.96 -23.17 0.57
N GLY A 509 -24.36 -23.84 1.55
CA GLY A 509 -22.92 -23.82 1.79
C GLY A 509 -22.13 -24.28 0.56
N ILE A 510 -22.50 -25.43 -0.02
CA ILE A 510 -21.91 -25.95 -1.26
C ILE A 510 -22.08 -24.94 -2.40
N PHE A 511 -23.28 -24.39 -2.58
CA PHE A 511 -23.56 -23.43 -3.65
C PHE A 511 -22.72 -22.15 -3.52
N LEU A 512 -22.61 -21.60 -2.31
CA LEU A 512 -21.75 -20.44 -2.03
C LEU A 512 -20.28 -20.79 -2.27
N GLN A 513 -19.84 -21.98 -1.87
CA GLN A 513 -18.47 -22.44 -2.09
C GLN A 513 -18.15 -22.57 -3.58
N THR A 514 -19.09 -23.06 -4.40
CA THR A 514 -18.95 -23.10 -5.86
C THR A 514 -18.93 -21.71 -6.52
N TYR A 515 -19.51 -20.70 -5.86
CA TYR A 515 -19.45 -19.30 -6.32
C TYR A 515 -18.14 -18.62 -5.92
N ILE A 516 -17.53 -19.04 -4.81
CA ILE A 516 -16.29 -18.49 -4.27
C ILE A 516 -15.05 -19.14 -4.90
N LEU A 517 -15.09 -20.46 -5.16
CA LEU A 517 -13.97 -21.22 -5.76
C LEU A 517 -13.37 -20.57 -7.03
N PRO A 518 -14.19 -20.04 -7.96
CA PRO A 518 -13.70 -19.36 -9.16
C PRO A 518 -12.80 -18.15 -8.94
N PHE A 519 -12.92 -17.46 -7.79
CA PHE A 519 -12.05 -16.34 -7.46
C PHE A 519 -10.60 -16.78 -7.20
N PHE A 520 -10.40 -18.02 -6.74
CA PHE A 520 -9.08 -18.61 -6.47
C PHE A 520 -8.60 -19.49 -7.61
N HIS A 521 -9.51 -20.19 -8.29
CA HIS A 521 -9.18 -21.16 -9.33
C HIS A 521 -10.11 -20.98 -10.53
N ARG A 522 -9.69 -20.15 -11.49
CA ARG A 522 -10.50 -19.75 -12.65
C ARG A 522 -11.06 -20.94 -13.45
N TRP A 523 -10.33 -22.07 -13.54
CA TRP A 523 -10.78 -23.28 -14.25
C TRP A 523 -12.05 -23.90 -13.67
N THR A 524 -12.39 -23.61 -12.42
CA THR A 524 -13.59 -24.13 -11.75
C THR A 524 -14.89 -23.54 -12.34
N MET A 525 -14.82 -22.37 -13.01
CA MET A 525 -15.96 -21.86 -13.79
C MET A 525 -16.36 -22.78 -14.94
N SER A 526 -15.39 -23.50 -15.52
CA SER A 526 -15.64 -24.45 -16.62
C SER A 526 -16.53 -25.61 -16.19
N ILE A 527 -16.50 -25.99 -14.90
CA ILE A 527 -17.41 -27.02 -14.34
C ILE A 527 -18.85 -26.52 -14.38
N GLY A 528 -19.09 -25.27 -13.97
CA GLY A 528 -20.43 -24.66 -14.01
C GLY A 528 -20.97 -24.55 -15.44
N VAL A 529 -20.14 -24.12 -16.38
CA VAL A 529 -20.49 -24.06 -17.81
C VAL A 529 -20.77 -25.45 -18.39
N PHE A 530 -19.99 -26.45 -18.01
CA PHE A 530 -20.18 -27.84 -18.44
C PHE A 530 -21.49 -28.44 -17.90
N LEU A 531 -21.86 -28.14 -16.64
CA LEU A 531 -23.13 -28.57 -16.06
C LEU A 531 -24.34 -27.89 -16.73
N LEU A 532 -24.24 -26.60 -17.05
CA LEU A 532 -25.26 -25.88 -17.84
C LEU A 532 -25.40 -26.45 -19.25
N PHE A 533 -24.29 -26.84 -19.87
CA PHE A 533 -24.28 -27.51 -21.17
C PHE A 533 -24.98 -28.88 -21.12
N ILE A 534 -24.74 -29.68 -20.08
CA ILE A 534 -25.44 -30.97 -19.87
C ILE A 534 -26.94 -30.75 -19.64
N ASP A 535 -27.34 -29.76 -18.83
CA ASP A 535 -28.77 -29.43 -18.62
C ASP A 535 -29.44 -28.97 -19.92
N ALA A 536 -28.74 -28.17 -20.74
CA ALA A 536 -29.23 -27.74 -22.05
C ALA A 536 -29.42 -28.92 -23.01
N ILE A 537 -28.50 -29.89 -23.06
CA ILE A 537 -28.65 -31.11 -23.86
C ILE A 537 -29.85 -31.94 -23.37
N ARG A 538 -29.99 -32.09 -22.05
CA ARG A 538 -31.09 -32.88 -21.46
C ARG A 538 -32.46 -32.27 -21.76
N ARG A 539 -32.57 -30.93 -21.78
CA ARG A 539 -33.81 -30.21 -22.17
C ARG A 539 -34.06 -30.15 -23.67
N TRP A 540 -33.05 -30.42 -24.48
CA TRP A 540 -33.19 -30.51 -25.93
C TRP A 540 -33.68 -31.90 -26.39
N GLN A 541 -33.46 -32.93 -25.57
CA GLN A 541 -33.85 -34.32 -25.84
C GLN A 541 -35.20 -34.74 -25.26
N GLY A 542 -35.87 -33.90 -24.47
CA GLY A 542 -37.21 -34.15 -23.91
C GLY A 542 -38.12 -32.97 -24.16
#